data_AF-A0A9X0JKK4-F1
#
_entry.id   AF-A0A9X0JKK4-F1
#
_cell.length_a   1.000
_cell.length_b   1.000
_cell.length_c   1.000
_cell.angle_alpha   90.00
_cell.angle_beta   90.00
_cell.angle_gamma   90.00
#
_symmetry.space_group_name_H-M   'P 1'
#
loop_
_entity.id
_entity.type
_entity.pdbx_description
1 polymer ?
#
loop_
_entity_poly.entity_id
_entity_poly.type
_entity_poly.pdbx_seq_one_letter_code
_entity_poly.pdbx_strand_id
1 'polypeptide(L)'
;MKAIAATVFLAALAGCANHESDPAQVAIRDDAQCQSYGAKPGSDVYVQCRVALANQQGQANEARRQRALQMLMNQQGQKPQQPYMLQPAPVRQQTNCVFNSVGQTVYTNCQ
;
A
#
# COMPACT_ATOMS: atom_id res chain seq x y z
N MET A 1 5.38 -2.68 36.95
CA MET A 1 4.69 -3.60 36.02
C MET A 1 3.28 -3.16 35.60
N LYS A 2 2.55 -2.35 36.38
CA LYS A 2 1.21 -1.84 35.99
C LYS A 2 1.21 -0.72 34.94
N ALA A 3 2.30 0.05 34.84
CA ALA A 3 2.38 1.22 33.95
C ALA A 3 2.64 0.87 32.46
N ILE A 4 3.12 -0.34 32.16
CA ILE A 4 3.49 -0.76 30.80
C ILE A 4 2.25 -1.16 29.98
N ALA A 5 1.18 -1.62 30.65
CA ALA A 5 -0.05 -2.01 29.98
C ALA A 5 -0.83 -0.81 29.40
N ALA A 6 -0.69 0.37 29.99
CA ALA A 6 -1.43 1.57 29.57
C ALA A 6 -0.87 2.20 28.28
N THR A 7 0.42 2.07 28.00
CA THR A 7 1.06 2.71 26.84
C THR A 7 0.77 1.99 25.53
N VAL A 8 0.57 0.67 25.54
CA VAL A 8 0.29 -0.12 24.33
C VAL A 8 -1.10 0.16 23.78
N PHE A 9 -2.09 0.47 24.63
CA PHE A 9 -3.47 0.73 24.20
C PHE A 9 -3.63 2.08 23.46
N LEU A 10 -2.79 3.07 23.78
CA LEU A 10 -2.82 4.39 23.13
C LEU A 10 -2.23 4.36 21.70
N ALA A 11 -1.31 3.43 21.42
CA ALA A 11 -0.70 3.32 20.09
C ALA A 11 -1.66 2.76 19.02
N ALA A 12 -2.72 2.05 19.42
CA ALA A 12 -3.71 1.47 18.50
C ALA A 12 -4.61 2.52 17.82
N LEU A 13 -4.72 3.73 18.37
CA LEU A 13 -5.55 4.82 17.81
C LEU A 13 -4.78 5.72 16.84
N ALA A 14 -3.45 5.61 16.76
CA ALA A 14 -2.62 6.44 15.88
C ALA A 14 -2.70 6.03 14.39
N GLY A 15 -3.38 4.93 14.06
CA GLY A 15 -3.59 4.45 12.69
C GLY A 15 -4.69 5.16 11.89
N CYS A 16 -5.42 6.13 12.48
CA CYS A 16 -6.53 6.82 11.79
C CYS A 16 -6.11 8.04 10.96
N ALA A 17 -4.88 8.53 11.10
CA ALA A 17 -4.35 9.62 10.28
C ALA A 17 -3.80 9.05 8.96
N ASN A 18 -4.69 8.57 8.10
CA ASN A 18 -4.34 8.19 6.74
C ASN A 18 -3.89 9.45 5.98
N HIS A 19 -2.58 9.70 5.97
CA HIS A 19 -1.82 10.54 5.05
C HIS A 19 -2.67 11.54 4.26
N GLU A 20 -3.04 12.65 4.91
CA GLU A 20 -3.68 13.80 4.27
C GLU A 20 -2.75 14.28 3.16
N SER A 21 -3.02 13.81 1.95
CA SER A 21 -2.39 14.31 0.75
C SER A 21 -3.01 15.67 0.51
N ASP A 22 -2.28 16.72 0.85
CA ASP A 22 -2.70 18.10 0.64
C ASP A 22 -3.23 18.25 -0.80
N PRO A 23 -4.47 18.71 -1.00
CA PRO A 23 -5.05 18.84 -2.34
C PRO A 23 -4.20 19.74 -3.25
N ALA A 24 -3.46 20.70 -2.70
CA ALA A 24 -2.53 21.52 -3.46
C ALA A 24 -1.35 20.71 -4.01
N GLN A 25 -0.79 19.80 -3.20
CA GLN A 25 0.31 18.93 -3.65
C GLN A 25 -0.14 17.94 -4.72
N VAL A 26 -1.37 17.42 -4.60
CA VAL A 26 -1.95 16.54 -5.63
C VAL A 26 -2.14 17.31 -6.94
N ALA A 27 -2.68 18.53 -6.89
CA ALA A 27 -2.87 19.35 -8.08
C ALA A 27 -1.55 19.68 -8.79
N ILE A 28 -0.50 20.04 -8.04
CA ILE A 28 0.84 20.32 -8.59
C ILE A 28 1.42 19.07 -9.26
N ARG A 29 1.25 17.89 -8.64
CA ARG A 29 1.74 16.64 -9.22
C ARG A 29 1.01 16.28 -10.51
N ASP A 30 -0.32 16.43 -10.52
CA ASP A 30 -1.13 16.14 -11.69
C ASP A 30 -0.82 17.13 -12.83
N ASP A 31 -0.51 18.38 -12.50
CA ASP A 31 -0.03 19.37 -13.47
C ASP A 31 1.32 19.01 -14.07
N ALA A 32 2.29 18.65 -13.24
CA ALA A 32 3.60 18.21 -13.71
C ALA A 32 3.47 16.97 -14.60
N GLN A 33 2.58 16.04 -14.25
CA GLN A 33 2.33 14.84 -15.03
C GLN A 33 1.69 15.15 -16.39
N CYS A 34 0.66 15.99 -16.43
CA CYS A 34 0.04 16.37 -17.71
C CYS A 34 0.98 17.19 -18.59
N GLN A 35 1.80 18.07 -18.01
CA GLN A 35 2.84 18.77 -18.75
C GLN A 35 3.92 17.83 -19.29
N SER A 36 4.26 16.76 -18.57
CA SER A 36 5.23 15.75 -19.03
C SER A 36 4.75 15.00 -20.28
N TYR A 37 3.44 14.86 -20.46
CA TYR A 37 2.82 14.32 -21.68
C TYR A 37 2.70 15.36 -22.81
N GLY A 38 3.25 16.57 -22.63
CA GLY A 38 3.18 17.66 -23.59
C GLY A 38 1.86 18.44 -23.56
N ALA A 39 0.96 18.14 -22.63
CA ALA A 39 -0.31 18.85 -22.52
C ALA A 39 -0.11 20.21 -21.84
N LYS A 40 -0.51 21.29 -22.52
CA LYS A 40 -0.37 22.67 -22.02
C LYS A 40 -1.65 23.15 -21.33
N PRO A 41 -1.56 23.89 -20.22
CA PRO A 41 -2.72 24.53 -19.60
C PRO A 41 -3.54 25.34 -20.61
N GLY A 42 -4.86 25.16 -20.59
CA GLY A 42 -5.78 25.80 -21.54
C GLY A 42 -6.00 25.03 -22.86
N SER A 43 -5.37 23.87 -23.05
CA SER A 43 -5.68 22.96 -24.17
C SER A 43 -6.67 21.87 -23.74
N ASP A 44 -7.48 21.38 -24.68
CA ASP A 44 -8.41 20.25 -24.43
C ASP A 44 -7.67 18.99 -23.96
N VAL A 45 -6.46 18.77 -24.47
CA VAL A 45 -5.60 17.63 -24.10
C VAL A 45 -5.22 17.69 -22.62
N TYR A 46 -4.93 18.89 -22.11
CA TYR A 46 -4.61 19.09 -20.69
C TYR A 46 -5.82 18.85 -19.79
N VAL A 47 -7.01 19.32 -20.21
CA VAL A 47 -8.25 19.06 -19.47
C VAL A 47 -8.55 17.56 -19.43
N GLN A 48 -8.44 16.85 -20.55
CA GLN A 48 -8.64 15.40 -20.59
C GLN A 48 -7.65 14.66 -19.68
N CYS A 49 -6.38 15.05 -19.69
CA CYS A 49 -5.37 14.45 -18.82
C CYS A 49 -5.72 14.62 -17.33
N ARG A 50 -6.08 15.85 -16.92
CA ARG A 50 -6.49 16.14 -15.54
C ARG A 50 -7.72 15.33 -15.12
N VAL A 51 -8.71 15.20 -15.99
CA VAL A 51 -9.91 14.39 -15.75
C VAL A 51 -9.56 12.91 -15.62
N ALA A 52 -8.70 12.38 -16.49
CA ALA A 52 -8.27 10.98 -16.44
C ALA A 52 -7.53 10.65 -15.13
N LEU A 53 -6.62 11.53 -14.69
CA LEU A 53 -5.91 11.37 -13.42
C LEU A 53 -6.86 11.43 -12.22
N ALA A 54 -7.79 12.38 -12.20
CA ALA A 54 -8.79 12.48 -11.13
C ALA A 54 -9.65 11.20 -11.04
N ASN A 55 -10.08 10.66 -12.18
CA ASN A 55 -10.84 9.42 -12.25
C ASN A 55 -10.01 8.24 -11.73
N GLN A 56 -8.74 8.14 -12.11
CA GLN A 56 -7.84 7.08 -11.64
C GLN A 56 -7.63 7.15 -10.12
N GLN A 57 -7.44 8.35 -9.57
CA GLN A 57 -7.30 8.55 -8.13
C GLN A 57 -8.59 8.19 -7.39
N GLY A 58 -9.75 8.56 -7.93
CA GLY A 58 -11.06 8.19 -7.37
C GLY A 58 -11.23 6.68 -7.26
N GLN A 59 -10.95 5.95 -8.35
CA GLN A 59 -11.01 4.49 -8.37
C GLN A 59 -9.99 3.85 -7.42
N ALA A 60 -8.76 4.37 -7.37
CA ALA A 60 -7.72 3.86 -6.47
C ALA A 60 -8.09 4.06 -5.00
N ASN A 61 -8.68 5.20 -4.65
CA ASN A 61 -9.15 5.49 -3.29
C ASN A 61 -10.31 4.59 -2.90
N GLU A 62 -11.26 4.37 -3.79
CA GLU A 62 -12.38 3.47 -3.55
C GLU A 62 -11.93 2.01 -3.42
N ALA A 63 -11.04 1.55 -4.30
CA ALA A 63 -10.45 0.22 -4.22
C ALA A 63 -9.65 0.03 -2.91
N ARG A 64 -8.90 1.05 -2.47
CA ARG A 64 -8.22 1.03 -1.16
C ARG A 64 -9.22 0.91 -0.01
N ARG A 65 -10.33 1.66 -0.04
CA ARG A 65 -11.40 1.57 0.96
C ARG A 65 -12.05 0.19 0.97
N GLN A 66 -12.37 -0.37 -0.19
CA GLN A 66 -12.94 -1.71 -0.31
C GLN A 66 -11.98 -2.78 0.23
N ARG A 67 -10.68 -2.69 -0.09
CA ARG A 67 -9.65 -3.59 0.47
C ARG A 67 -9.52 -3.45 1.99
N ALA A 68 -9.58 -2.22 2.51
CA ALA A 68 -9.55 -1.99 3.95
C ALA A 68 -10.77 -2.63 4.64
N LEU A 69 -11.98 -2.46 4.09
CA LEU A 69 -13.20 -3.11 4.58
C LEU A 69 -13.14 -4.63 4.48
N GLN A 70 -12.57 -5.16 3.40
CA GLN A 70 -12.39 -6.60 3.24
C GLN A 70 -11.43 -7.19 4.29
N MET A 71 -10.36 -6.48 4.65
CA MET A 71 -9.48 -6.89 5.75
C MET A 71 -10.21 -6.88 7.11
N LEU A 72 -11.10 -5.91 7.35
CA LEU A 72 -11.93 -5.86 8.55
C LEU A 72 -12.92 -7.04 8.61
N MET A 73 -13.59 -7.35 7.49
CA MET A 73 -14.51 -8.49 7.41
C MET A 73 -13.80 -9.84 7.59
N ASN A 74 -12.62 -10.00 7.00
CA ASN A 74 -11.82 -11.22 7.17
C ASN A 74 -11.31 -11.40 8.62
N GLN A 75 -11.13 -10.33 9.40
CA GLN A 75 -10.81 -10.44 10.82
C GLN A 75 -11.99 -10.96 11.66
N GLN A 76 -13.24 -10.63 11.31
CA GLN A 76 -14.42 -11.14 12.03
C GLN A 76 -14.62 -12.66 11.84
N GLY A 77 -14.06 -13.23 10.78
CA GLY A 77 -14.03 -14.68 10.54
C GLY A 77 -12.94 -15.44 11.30
N GLN A 78 -11.96 -14.75 11.91
CA GLN A 78 -11.00 -15.36 12.81
C GLN A 78 -11.67 -15.62 14.17
N LYS A 79 -12.37 -16.77 14.24
CA LYS A 79 -12.62 -17.47 15.51
C LYS A 79 -11.29 -17.46 16.31
N PRO A 80 -11.30 -17.15 17.62
CA PRO A 80 -10.08 -17.17 18.43
C PRO A 80 -9.36 -18.48 18.14
N GLN A 81 -8.08 -18.38 17.77
CA GLN A 81 -7.27 -19.54 17.45
C GLN A 81 -7.37 -20.50 18.62
N GLN A 82 -8.11 -21.59 18.41
CA GLN A 82 -8.07 -22.69 19.35
C GLN A 82 -6.62 -23.16 19.40
N PRO A 83 -6.09 -23.44 20.60
CA PRO A 83 -4.68 -23.76 20.79
C PRO A 83 -4.34 -24.94 19.88
N TYR A 84 -3.66 -24.63 18.78
CA TYR A 84 -3.22 -25.63 17.83
C TYR A 84 -2.06 -26.37 18.49
N MET A 85 -2.19 -27.69 18.58
CA MET A 85 -1.07 -28.54 18.94
C MET A 85 0.05 -28.27 17.92
N LEU A 86 1.27 -28.05 18.39
CA LEU A 86 2.42 -27.77 17.55
C LEU A 86 2.57 -28.87 16.49
N GLN A 87 2.31 -28.51 15.23
CA GLN A 87 2.75 -29.29 14.09
C GLN A 87 4.21 -28.89 13.81
N PRO A 88 5.17 -29.82 13.76
CA PRO A 88 6.55 -29.48 13.46
C PRO A 88 6.61 -28.89 12.04
N ALA A 89 7.13 -27.66 11.95
CA ALA A 89 7.25 -26.95 10.69
C ALA A 89 8.17 -27.73 9.74
N PRO A 90 7.85 -27.82 8.44
CA PRO A 90 8.77 -28.38 7.46
C PRO A 90 10.02 -27.50 7.42
N VAL A 91 11.17 -28.11 7.67
CA VAL A 91 12.48 -27.46 7.63
C VAL A 91 12.66 -26.92 6.21
N ARG A 92 12.55 -25.60 6.02
CA ARG A 92 13.01 -24.96 4.78
C ARG A 92 14.52 -25.17 4.73
N GLN A 93 14.97 -26.03 3.82
CA GLN A 93 16.38 -26.13 3.49
C GLN A 93 16.84 -24.73 3.07
N GLN A 94 17.82 -24.18 3.81
CA GLN A 94 18.39 -22.88 3.54
C GLN A 94 19.25 -22.99 2.29
N THR A 95 18.64 -22.90 1.11
CA THR A 95 19.37 -22.73 -0.13
C THR A 95 19.89 -21.29 -0.15
N ASN A 96 21.20 -21.11 -0.25
CA ASN A 96 21.80 -19.79 -0.24
C ASN A 96 21.56 -19.17 -1.61
N CYS A 97 20.52 -18.33 -1.69
CA CYS A 97 20.20 -17.60 -2.92
C CYS A 97 20.83 -16.21 -2.90
N VAL A 98 21.65 -15.92 -3.92
CA VAL A 98 22.20 -14.59 -4.17
C VAL A 98 21.45 -13.98 -5.35
N PHE A 99 20.98 -12.75 -5.16
CA PHE A 99 20.31 -11.97 -6.19
C PHE A 99 21.33 -11.02 -6.82
N ASN A 100 21.57 -11.16 -8.12
CA ASN A 100 22.42 -10.27 -8.90
C ASN A 100 21.58 -9.60 -9.99
N SER A 101 21.54 -8.27 -10.00
CA SER A 101 20.87 -7.48 -11.05
C SER A 101 21.87 -7.03 -12.11
N VAL A 102 21.61 -7.36 -13.38
CA VAL A 102 22.39 -6.87 -14.52
C VAL A 102 21.44 -6.15 -15.48
N GLY A 103 21.59 -4.82 -15.60
CA GLY A 103 20.64 -3.98 -16.31
C GLY A 103 19.27 -3.96 -15.62
N GLN A 104 18.20 -4.29 -16.36
CA GLN A 104 16.83 -4.42 -15.83
C GLN A 104 16.46 -5.87 -15.44
N THR A 105 17.39 -6.82 -15.59
CA THR A 105 17.11 -8.24 -15.33
C THR A 105 17.70 -8.66 -13.99
N VAL A 106 16.87 -9.29 -13.15
CA VAL A 106 17.29 -9.85 -11.86
C VAL A 106 17.54 -11.35 -12.02
N TYR A 107 18.79 -11.77 -11.80
CA TYR A 107 19.20 -13.16 -11.78
C TYR A 107 19.22 -13.65 -10.33
N THR A 108 18.50 -14.73 -10.05
CA THR A 108 18.53 -15.40 -8.76
C THR A 108 19.33 -16.68 -8.92
N ASN A 109 20.46 -16.79 -8.23
CA ASN A 109 21.28 -17.99 -8.22
C ASN A 109 21.22 -18.63 -6.83
N CYS A 110 20.76 -19.87 -6.75
CA CYS A 110 20.61 -20.60 -5.50
C CYS A 110 21.57 -21.80 -5.52
N GLN A 111 22.45 -21.90 -4.51
CA GLN A 111 23.36 -23.02 -4.28
C GLN A 111 22.95 -23.84 -3.05
#